data_AF-A0A958XRD3-F1
#
_entry.id   AF-A0A958XRD3-F1
#
_cell.length_a   1.000
_cell.length_b   1.000
_cell.length_c   1.000
_cell.angle_alpha   90.00
_cell.angle_beta   90.00
_cell.angle_gamma   90.00
#
_symmetry.space_group_name_H-M   'P 1'
#
loop_
_entity.id
_entity.type
_entity.pdbx_description
1 polymer ?
#
loop_
_entity_poly.entity_id
_entity_poly.type
_entity_poly.pdbx_seq_one_letter_code
_entity_poly.pdbx_strand_id
1 'polypeptide(L)'
;MENEFKHTPGPWAINEDPYDRWKFKGGWNGKIVAGNGASVYNGPSSFNSLRGDTEDEAKANARLIAAAPELLEALNSAVEFIDTYGSHRHLHDSPESCAHCILLQAARAAIAKATAI
;
A
#
# COMPACT_ATOMS: atom_id res chain seq x y z
N MET A 1 -18.71 -20.33 4.25
CA MET A 1 -18.47 -19.03 4.90
C MET A 1 -17.54 -18.28 3.99
N GLU A 2 -18.06 -17.26 3.30
CA GLU A 2 -17.29 -16.41 2.40
C GLU A 2 -16.31 -15.58 3.24
N ASN A 3 -15.03 -15.61 2.86
CA ASN A 3 -14.01 -14.77 3.49
C ASN A 3 -14.29 -13.31 3.14
N GLU A 4 -14.77 -12.52 4.10
CA GLU A 4 -14.87 -11.07 3.98
C GLU A 4 -13.46 -10.48 3.90
N PHE A 5 -13.09 -9.98 2.73
CA PHE A 5 -11.84 -9.26 2.52
C PHE A 5 -11.84 -7.95 3.35
N LYS A 6 -10.92 -7.81 4.31
CA LYS A 6 -10.72 -6.56 5.09
C LYS A 6 -9.79 -5.55 4.41
N HIS A 7 -9.28 -5.90 3.23
CA HIS A 7 -8.44 -5.05 2.38
C HIS A 7 -9.26 -4.72 1.14
N THR A 8 -9.22 -3.48 0.66
CA THR A 8 -9.88 -3.12 -0.61
C THR A 8 -9.16 -3.85 -1.76
N PRO A 9 -9.75 -4.87 -2.41
CA PRO A 9 -9.04 -5.60 -3.46
C PRO A 9 -8.76 -4.65 -4.63
N GLY A 10 -7.52 -4.64 -5.11
CA GLY A 10 -7.10 -3.92 -6.31
C GLY A 10 -7.86 -4.37 -7.57
N PRO A 11 -7.72 -3.66 -8.69
CA PRO A 11 -6.84 -2.51 -8.92
C PRO A 11 -7.44 -1.19 -8.41
N TRP A 12 -6.57 -0.26 -8.00
CA TRP A 12 -6.97 1.08 -7.55
C TRP A 12 -6.49 2.11 -8.57
N ALA A 13 -7.38 3.02 -8.98
CA ALA A 13 -7.05 4.03 -9.96
C ALA A 13 -7.13 5.43 -9.32
N ILE A 14 -6.17 6.28 -9.65
CA ILE A 14 -6.27 7.71 -9.41
C ILE A 14 -7.20 8.26 -10.49
N ASN A 15 -8.37 8.73 -10.07
CA ASN A 15 -9.28 9.40 -10.98
C ASN A 15 -8.98 10.90 -10.96
N GLU A 16 -8.16 11.34 -11.91
CA GLU A 16 -7.96 12.76 -12.19
C GLU A 16 -9.11 13.21 -13.09
N ASP A 17 -10.04 14.05 -12.59
CA ASP A 17 -11.15 14.55 -13.42
C ASP A 17 -10.57 15.34 -14.61
N PRO A 18 -10.77 14.89 -15.86
CA PRO A 18 -10.21 15.57 -17.04
C PRO A 18 -10.82 16.95 -17.28
N TYR A 19 -11.95 17.26 -16.61
CA TYR A 19 -12.65 18.53 -16.73
C TYR A 19 -12.36 19.51 -15.59
N ASP A 20 -11.45 19.16 -14.67
CA ASP A 20 -11.03 20.06 -13.61
C ASP A 20 -12.17 20.55 -12.70
N ARG A 21 -13.35 19.91 -12.73
CA ARG A 21 -14.55 20.36 -12.01
C ARG A 21 -14.40 20.24 -10.49
N TRP A 22 -13.35 19.57 -10.05
CA TRP A 22 -13.01 19.34 -8.66
C TRP A 22 -11.88 20.24 -8.16
N LYS A 23 -11.28 21.10 -9.01
CA LYS A 23 -10.44 22.21 -8.56
C LYS A 23 -11.32 23.30 -7.95
N PHE A 24 -11.67 23.13 -6.69
CA PHE A 24 -12.06 24.27 -5.87
C PHE A 24 -10.86 25.22 -5.77
N LYS A 25 -11.11 26.53 -5.63
CA LYS A 25 -10.06 27.51 -5.31
C LYS A 25 -9.38 27.07 -4.01
N GLY A 26 -8.25 26.36 -4.09
CA GLY A 26 -7.41 26.03 -2.94
C GLY A 26 -7.02 24.56 -2.70
N GLY A 27 -7.19 23.62 -3.64
CA GLY A 27 -6.56 22.29 -3.50
C GLY A 27 -6.95 21.19 -4.49
N TRP A 28 -6.20 20.09 -4.43
CA TRP A 28 -6.46 18.84 -5.15
C TRP A 28 -7.54 18.02 -4.49
N ASN A 29 -8.51 17.64 -5.30
CA ASN A 29 -9.71 16.93 -4.88
C ASN A 29 -9.81 15.61 -5.67
N GLY A 30 -8.67 14.94 -5.82
CA GLY A 30 -8.61 13.66 -6.49
C GLY A 30 -9.15 12.54 -5.61
N LYS A 31 -9.66 11.51 -6.28
CA LYS A 31 -10.30 10.36 -5.65
C LYS A 31 -9.51 9.11 -6.01
N ILE A 32 -9.20 8.29 -5.01
CA ILE A 32 -8.79 6.91 -5.27
C ILE A 32 -10.05 6.08 -5.27
N VAL A 33 -10.30 5.39 -6.36
CA VAL A 33 -11.43 4.48 -6.49
C VAL A 33 -10.95 3.05 -6.54
N ALA A 34 -11.63 2.17 -5.80
CA ALA A 34 -11.49 0.74 -5.98
C ALA A 34 -12.14 0.31 -7.32
N GLY A 35 -11.79 -0.87 -7.81
CA GLY A 35 -12.36 -1.42 -9.06
C GLY A 35 -13.89 -1.54 -9.08
N ASN A 36 -14.54 -1.53 -7.91
CA ASN A 36 -16.00 -1.50 -7.76
C ASN A 36 -16.61 -0.08 -7.68
N GLY A 37 -15.80 0.97 -7.86
CA GLY A 37 -16.23 2.38 -7.81
C GLY A 37 -16.28 3.01 -6.41
N ALA A 38 -16.03 2.25 -5.34
CA ALA A 38 -15.98 2.77 -3.97
C ALA A 38 -14.86 3.79 -3.80
N SER A 39 -15.11 4.87 -3.04
CA SER A 39 -14.06 5.82 -2.67
C SER A 39 -13.18 5.23 -1.57
N VAL A 40 -11.89 5.14 -1.81
CA VAL A 40 -10.88 4.69 -0.82
C VAL A 40 -10.21 5.91 -0.18
N TYR A 41 -10.09 7.00 -0.94
CA TYR A 41 -9.51 8.24 -0.47
C TYR A 41 -10.18 9.40 -1.21
N ASN A 42 -10.52 10.45 -0.46
CA ASN A 42 -10.92 11.74 -1.00
C ASN A 42 -9.85 12.76 -0.61
N GLY A 43 -9.31 13.46 -1.61
CA GLY A 43 -8.38 14.56 -1.39
C GLY A 43 -8.91 15.61 -0.42
N PRO A 44 -8.01 16.40 0.20
CA PRO A 44 -8.42 17.49 1.07
C PRO A 44 -9.36 18.43 0.30
N SER A 45 -10.54 18.68 0.87
CA SER A 45 -11.36 19.80 0.41
C SER A 45 -10.64 21.11 0.73
N SER A 46 -11.05 22.23 0.14
CA SER A 46 -10.49 23.56 0.42
C SER A 46 -10.52 23.99 1.91
N PHE A 47 -11.21 23.24 2.78
CA PHE A 47 -11.18 23.41 4.23
C PHE A 47 -10.00 22.69 4.91
N ASN A 48 -9.46 21.62 4.31
CA ASN A 48 -8.36 20.82 4.87
C ASN A 48 -6.97 21.42 4.60
N SER A 49 -6.84 22.36 3.64
CA SER A 49 -5.63 23.16 3.45
C SER A 49 -5.26 24.00 4.69
N LEU A 50 -6.21 24.22 5.61
CA LEU A 50 -6.00 24.85 6.92
C LEU A 50 -5.34 23.93 7.98
N ARG A 51 -5.21 22.62 7.70
CA ARG A 51 -4.62 21.63 8.61
C ARG A 51 -3.16 21.28 8.30
N GLY A 52 -2.58 21.86 7.25
CA GLY A 52 -1.18 21.65 6.87
C GLY A 52 -0.94 20.52 5.86
N ASP A 53 -1.98 19.74 5.52
CA ASP A 53 -1.89 18.73 4.47
C ASP A 53 -1.73 19.43 3.11
N THR A 54 -0.58 19.21 2.46
CA THR A 54 -0.32 19.78 1.13
C THR A 54 -0.96 18.93 0.05
N GLU A 55 -1.35 19.56 -1.06
CA GLU A 55 -1.79 18.85 -2.27
C GLU A 55 -0.76 17.81 -2.74
N ASP A 56 0.52 18.09 -2.56
CA ASP A 56 1.61 17.17 -2.92
C ASP A 56 1.66 15.95 -2.00
N GLU A 57 1.44 16.12 -0.70
CA GLU A 57 1.33 15.02 0.26
C GLU A 57 0.12 14.13 -0.03
N ALA A 58 -1.02 14.74 -0.35
CA ALA A 58 -2.23 14.02 -0.73
C ALA A 58 -2.01 13.15 -1.99
N LYS A 59 -1.35 13.71 -3.01
CA LYS A 59 -0.97 12.97 -4.23
C LYS A 59 0.04 11.86 -3.93
N ALA A 60 1.02 12.11 -3.08
CA ALA A 60 2.02 11.12 -2.70
C ALA A 60 1.39 9.93 -1.96
N ASN A 61 0.53 10.20 -0.97
CA ASN A 61 -0.23 9.19 -0.25
C ASN A 61 -1.15 8.42 -1.19
N ALA A 62 -1.78 9.09 -2.16
CA ALA A 62 -2.63 8.43 -3.12
C ALA A 62 -1.88 7.47 -4.05
N ARG A 63 -0.68 7.86 -4.51
CA ARG A 63 0.19 6.97 -5.29
C ARG A 63 0.67 5.78 -4.46
N LEU A 64 1.02 5.99 -3.20
CA LEU A 64 1.46 4.94 -2.28
C LEU A 64 0.35 3.91 -2.04
N ILE A 65 -0.86 4.39 -1.79
CA ILE A 65 -2.07 3.57 -1.66
C ILE A 65 -2.28 2.82 -2.98
N ALA A 66 -2.37 3.50 -4.12
CA ALA A 66 -2.62 2.86 -5.41
C ALA A 66 -1.65 1.72 -5.78
N ALA A 67 -0.37 1.83 -5.40
CA ALA A 67 0.65 0.80 -5.65
C ALA A 67 0.66 -0.35 -4.62
N ALA A 68 -0.15 -0.30 -3.56
CA ALA A 68 -0.12 -1.28 -2.47
C ALA A 68 -0.38 -2.74 -2.94
N PRO A 69 -1.31 -3.01 -3.88
CA PRO A 69 -1.51 -4.36 -4.41
C PRO A 69 -0.26 -4.92 -5.11
N GLU A 70 0.36 -4.14 -6.00
CA GLU A 70 1.55 -4.53 -6.76
C GLU A 70 2.76 -4.69 -5.84
N LEU A 71 2.89 -3.85 -4.81
CA LEU A 71 3.92 -3.98 -3.79
C LEU A 71 3.76 -5.27 -2.97
N LEU A 72 2.52 -5.66 -2.64
CA LEU A 72 2.24 -6.91 -1.94
C LEU A 72 2.58 -8.13 -2.81
N GLU A 73 2.21 -8.10 -4.09
CA GLU A 73 2.55 -9.16 -5.06
C GLU A 73 4.07 -9.30 -5.24
N ALA A 74 4.79 -8.19 -5.40
CA ALA A 74 6.24 -8.17 -5.49
C ALA A 74 6.89 -8.73 -4.22
N LEU A 75 6.38 -8.36 -3.03
CA LEU A 75 6.91 -8.86 -1.76
C LEU A 75 6.68 -10.36 -1.57
N ASN A 76 5.50 -10.86 -1.94
CA ASN A 76 5.21 -12.30 -1.95
C ASN A 76 6.19 -13.07 -2.85
N SER A 77 6.41 -12.57 -4.07
CA SER A 77 7.34 -13.17 -5.04
C SER A 77 8.78 -13.16 -4.52
N ALA A 78 9.20 -12.07 -3.86
CA ALA A 78 10.52 -11.97 -3.26
C ALA A 78 10.70 -12.98 -2.11
N VAL A 79 9.70 -13.12 -1.22
CA VAL A 79 9.73 -14.11 -0.14
C VAL A 79 9.80 -15.53 -0.68
N GLU A 80 8.98 -15.87 -1.68
CA GLU A 80 9.01 -17.20 -2.31
C GLU A 80 10.38 -17.51 -2.94
N PHE A 81 10.96 -16.53 -3.64
CA PHE A 81 12.30 -16.69 -4.22
C PHE A 81 13.36 -16.91 -3.13
N ILE A 82 13.31 -16.14 -2.05
CA ILE A 82 14.25 -16.26 -0.93
C ILE A 82 14.06 -17.61 -0.22
N ASP A 83 12.83 -18.07 -0.01
CA ASP A 83 12.58 -19.38 0.61
C ASP A 83 13.07 -20.54 -0.26
N THR A 84 12.92 -20.42 -1.58
CA THR A 84 13.27 -21.48 -2.52
C THR A 84 14.76 -21.55 -2.81
N TYR A 85 15.40 -20.38 -2.99
CA TYR A 85 16.77 -20.28 -3.50
C TYR A 85 17.75 -19.63 -2.53
N GLY A 86 17.27 -19.03 -1.44
CA GLY A 86 18.07 -18.34 -0.42
C GLY A 86 18.84 -19.30 0.47
N SER A 87 19.87 -19.94 -0.09
CA SER A 87 20.83 -20.69 0.70
C SER A 87 21.63 -19.73 1.59
N HIS A 88 21.44 -19.84 2.90
CA HIS A 88 22.28 -19.16 3.88
C HIS A 88 22.72 -20.15 4.96
N ARG A 89 23.91 -19.93 5.52
CA ARG A 89 24.42 -20.74 6.63
C ARG A 89 24.24 -19.98 7.93
N HIS A 90 23.71 -20.66 8.93
CA HIS A 90 23.69 -20.18 10.29
C HIS A 90 25.11 -20.27 10.87
N LEU A 91 25.74 -19.13 11.14
CA LEU A 91 27.00 -19.06 11.90
C LEU A 91 26.76 -19.37 13.39
N HIS A 92 25.52 -19.25 13.85
CA HIS A 92 25.04 -19.57 15.20
C HIS A 92 23.67 -20.24 15.10
N ASP A 93 23.35 -21.18 16.00
CA ASP A 93 22.09 -21.95 16.01
C ASP A 93 20.81 -21.11 16.27
N SER A 94 20.90 -19.78 16.35
CA SER A 94 19.73 -18.91 16.53
C SER A 94 19.37 -18.14 15.24
N PRO A 95 18.13 -18.28 14.74
CA PRO A 95 17.57 -17.43 13.68
C PRO A 95 17.57 -15.93 14.03
N GLU A 96 17.59 -15.58 15.31
CA GLU A 96 17.44 -14.19 15.81
C GLU A 96 18.70 -13.34 15.60
N SER A 97 19.83 -13.98 15.32
CA SER A 97 21.10 -13.32 15.00
C SER A 97 21.42 -13.31 13.49
N CYS A 98 20.59 -13.98 12.68
CA CYS A 98 20.84 -14.11 11.26
C CYS A 98 20.11 -13.02 10.49
N ALA A 99 20.85 -12.08 9.88
CA ALA A 99 20.27 -11.00 9.08
C ALA A 99 19.30 -11.49 8.00
N HIS A 100 19.61 -12.63 7.36
CA HIS A 100 18.73 -13.26 6.38
C HIS A 100 17.39 -13.67 7.01
N CYS A 101 17.42 -14.40 8.12
CA CYS A 101 16.20 -14.82 8.84
C CYS A 101 15.39 -13.64 9.35
N ILE A 102 16.05 -12.61 9.90
CA ILE A 102 15.39 -11.40 10.41
C ILE A 102 14.63 -10.69 9.29
N LEU A 103 15.27 -10.47 8.14
CA LEU A 103 14.65 -9.79 7.00
C LEU A 103 13.48 -10.60 6.43
N LEU A 104 13.64 -11.92 6.31
CA LEU A 104 12.59 -12.80 5.83
C LEU A 104 11.40 -12.86 6.79
N GLN A 105 11.65 -12.90 8.10
CA GLN A 105 10.59 -12.81 9.12
C GLN A 105 9.88 -11.46 9.07
N ALA A 106 10.60 -10.35 8.89
CA ALA A 106 10.01 -9.02 8.75
C ALA A 106 9.12 -8.93 7.50
N ALA A 107 9.56 -9.48 6.37
CA ALA A 107 8.77 -9.55 5.14
C ALA A 107 7.49 -10.37 5.33
N ARG A 108 7.60 -11.55 5.94
CA ARG A 108 6.43 -12.40 6.28
C ARG A 108 5.47 -11.71 7.23
N ALA A 109 5.97 -11.00 8.24
CA ALA A 109 5.15 -10.24 9.17
C ALA A 109 4.41 -9.08 8.46
N ALA A 110 5.07 -8.40 7.51
CA ALA A 110 4.46 -7.37 6.71
C ALA A 110 3.34 -7.92 5.81
N ILE A 111 3.58 -9.05 5.12
CA ILE A 111 2.56 -9.77 4.34
C ILE A 111 1.39 -10.19 5.24
N ALA A 112 1.68 -10.80 6.39
CA ALA A 112 0.66 -11.21 7.34
C ALA A 112 -0.17 -10.01 7.79
N LYS A 113 0.46 -8.87 8.12
CA LYS A 113 -0.27 -7.64 8.49
C LYS A 113 -1.14 -7.12 7.35
N ALA A 114 -0.66 -7.19 6.10
CA ALA A 114 -1.38 -6.74 4.92
C ALA A 114 -2.52 -7.69 4.49
N THR A 115 -2.53 -8.93 4.98
CA THR A 115 -3.49 -9.97 4.60
C THR A 115 -4.39 -10.44 5.75
N ALA A 116 -4.01 -10.18 7.00
CA ALA A 116 -4.72 -10.58 8.21
C ALA A 116 -6.09 -9.93 8.30
N ILE A 117 -7.08 -10.73 8.66
CA ILE A 117 -8.47 -10.31 8.82
C ILE A 117 -8.67 -9.85 10.27
#